data_AF-A0A5N6AER3-F1
#
_entry.id   AF-A0A5N6AER3-F1
#
_cell.length_a   1.000
_cell.length_b   1.000
_cell.length_c   1.000
_cell.angle_alpha   90.00
_cell.angle_beta   90.00
_cell.angle_gamma   90.00
#
_symmetry.space_group_name_H-M   'P 1'
#
loop_
_entity.id
_entity.type
_entity.pdbx_description
1 polymer ?
#
loop_
_entity_poly.entity_id
_entity_poly.type
_entity_poly.pdbx_seq_one_letter_code
_entity_poly.pdbx_strand_id
1 'polypeptide(L)'
;MARQSLADTGSPGVPGLLVWLIAGVQVIPAFAEGGVVGGVVRGFFGPILAALLWHLAMGIEVRHARPETASRGLLAVLGRDLRERALSRLGVARRGRDAAQITRDRWTDRAVEYADRLEQLPERARRRRARVSRRLARAVARSGVGTNPEQRRRLLDGLAARRGAAQLATIPLPSPWVLPEAPPAAGSPRALAGAELRRMHPVDAVRAVADAHPDAHPALVASIATEHGIPTSEAQADMVLRRRERAGGMRSVAASAAGQRRATVSARVGDVGSVRITDGTRDAHSDAQPDPHPETKPEHQDDGPELDPDPRLDEAREIDAAHVAEHGRPAGLRILQREMRIGQQRAQRIRAQLDRATEGAPS
;
A
#
# COMPACT_ATOMS: atom_id res chain seq x y z
N MET A 1 -24.91 38.45 -33.93
CA MET A 1 -25.61 37.29 -34.52
C MET A 1 -25.15 35.92 -33.98
N ALA A 2 -23.88 35.70 -33.61
CA ALA A 2 -23.42 34.40 -33.05
C ALA A 2 -23.80 34.12 -31.57
N ARG A 3 -24.35 35.11 -30.85
CA ARG A 3 -24.73 34.98 -29.43
C ARG A 3 -26.17 34.47 -29.22
N GLN A 4 -27.03 34.54 -30.23
CA GLN A 4 -28.43 34.12 -30.12
C GLN A 4 -28.61 32.61 -30.28
N SER A 5 -27.79 31.93 -31.09
CA SER A 5 -27.95 30.48 -31.31
C SER A 5 -27.54 29.59 -30.14
N LEU A 6 -26.94 30.15 -29.09
CA LEU A 6 -26.57 29.42 -27.86
C LEU A 6 -27.69 29.43 -26.81
N ALA A 7 -28.64 30.37 -26.92
CA ALA A 7 -29.74 30.48 -25.97
C ALA A 7 -30.90 29.52 -26.28
N ASP A 8 -31.11 29.16 -27.56
CA ASP A 8 -32.32 28.44 -27.97
C ASP A 8 -32.18 26.91 -28.11
N THR A 9 -30.98 26.34 -28.35
CA THR A 9 -30.89 24.93 -28.80
C THR A 9 -30.09 23.99 -27.89
N GLY A 10 -29.42 24.47 -26.85
CA GLY A 10 -28.80 23.61 -25.82
C GLY A 10 -27.79 22.56 -26.32
N SER A 11 -27.36 22.64 -27.57
CA SER A 11 -26.29 21.84 -28.17
C SER A 11 -25.28 22.79 -28.80
N PRO A 12 -23.97 22.47 -28.76
CA PRO A 12 -22.97 23.25 -29.47
C PRO A 12 -23.27 23.07 -30.95
N GLY A 13 -24.00 24.01 -31.56
CA GLY A 13 -24.48 23.90 -32.92
C GLY A 13 -23.36 23.72 -33.96
N VAL A 14 -23.72 23.84 -35.25
CA VAL A 14 -22.83 23.79 -36.42
C VAL A 14 -21.45 24.47 -36.23
N PRO A 15 -21.30 25.59 -35.48
CA PRO A 15 -19.99 26.17 -35.18
C PRO A 15 -19.05 25.28 -34.34
N GLY A 16 -19.57 24.51 -33.38
CA GLY A 16 -18.77 23.60 -32.54
C GLY A 16 -18.25 22.40 -33.32
N LEU A 17 -19.06 21.88 -34.25
CA LEU A 17 -18.66 20.81 -35.16
C LEU A 17 -17.54 21.28 -36.10
N LEU A 18 -17.62 22.52 -36.61
CA LEU A 18 -16.60 23.13 -37.47
C LEU A 18 -15.25 23.25 -36.76
N VAL A 19 -15.22 23.63 -35.47
CA VAL A 19 -13.97 23.69 -34.69
C VAL A 19 -13.35 22.30 -34.55
N TRP A 20 -14.15 21.27 -34.30
CA TRP A 20 -13.67 19.88 -34.25
C TRP A 20 -13.20 19.36 -35.60
N LEU A 21 -13.86 19.76 -36.69
CA LEU A 21 -13.47 19.41 -38.07
C LEU A 21 -12.14 20.07 -38.46
N ILE A 22 -11.98 21.35 -38.16
CA ILE A 22 -10.75 22.11 -38.41
C ILE A 22 -9.60 21.58 -37.53
N ALA A 23 -9.87 21.31 -36.25
CA ALA A 23 -8.89 20.70 -35.35
C ALA A 23 -8.48 19.29 -35.83
N GLY A 24 -9.43 18.49 -36.30
CA GLY A 24 -9.17 17.17 -36.87
C GLY A 24 -8.32 17.22 -38.15
N VAL A 25 -8.58 18.19 -39.04
CA VAL A 25 -7.79 18.39 -40.26
C VAL A 25 -6.35 18.81 -39.95
N GLN A 26 -6.12 19.58 -38.88
CA GLN A 26 -4.77 19.97 -38.45
C GLN A 26 -3.96 18.83 -37.80
N VAL A 27 -4.57 17.68 -37.53
CA VAL A 27 -3.86 16.46 -37.10
C VAL A 27 -3.11 15.81 -38.27
N ILE A 28 -3.57 16.02 -39.51
CA ILE A 28 -3.03 15.37 -40.71
C ILE A 28 -1.55 15.76 -40.98
N PRO A 29 -1.14 17.05 -40.94
CA PRO A 29 0.27 17.42 -41.09
C PRO A 29 1.13 16.91 -39.92
N ALA A 30 0.57 16.80 -38.71
CA ALA A 30 1.32 16.36 -37.52
C ALA A 30 1.75 14.88 -37.59
N PHE A 31 0.99 14.03 -38.28
CA PHE A 31 1.38 12.65 -38.54
C PHE A 31 2.37 12.50 -39.71
N ALA A 32 2.40 13.48 -40.63
CA ALA A 32 3.33 13.49 -41.76
C ALA A 32 4.76 13.84 -41.33
N GLU A 33 4.94 14.75 -40.37
CA GLU A 33 6.27 15.23 -39.94
C GLU A 33 6.78 14.61 -38.63
N GLY A 34 5.90 14.23 -37.70
CA GLY A 34 6.28 13.80 -36.34
C GLY A 34 6.30 12.29 -36.08
N GLY A 35 5.94 11.46 -37.06
CA GLY A 35 5.74 10.02 -36.90
C GLY A 35 4.56 9.66 -35.98
N VAL A 36 4.26 8.37 -35.85
CA VAL A 36 3.06 7.85 -35.13
C VAL A 36 2.99 8.32 -33.67
N VAL A 37 4.13 8.43 -33.00
CA VAL A 37 4.18 8.84 -31.59
C VAL A 37 3.95 10.35 -31.44
N GLY A 38 4.57 11.19 -32.29
CA GLY A 38 4.38 12.65 -32.27
C GLY A 38 2.96 13.05 -32.67
N GLY A 39 2.37 12.34 -33.64
CA GLY A 39 1.01 12.54 -34.10
C GLY A 39 -0.04 12.23 -33.03
N VAL A 40 0.11 11.14 -32.26
CA VAL A 40 -0.82 10.79 -31.17
C VAL A 40 -0.73 11.80 -30.02
N VAL A 41 0.48 12.23 -29.64
CA VAL A 41 0.67 13.21 -28.56
C VAL A 41 0.06 14.55 -28.93
N ARG A 42 0.37 15.09 -30.12
CA ARG A 42 -0.15 16.40 -30.54
C ARG A 42 -1.62 16.37 -30.95
N GLY A 43 -2.06 15.31 -31.65
CA GLY A 43 -3.41 15.19 -32.17
C GLY A 43 -4.45 14.83 -31.12
N PHE A 44 -4.08 14.13 -30.05
CA PHE A 44 -5.01 13.75 -28.99
C PHE A 44 -4.88 14.63 -27.75
N PHE A 45 -3.67 14.80 -27.22
CA PHE A 45 -3.48 15.57 -25.98
C PHE A 45 -3.51 17.07 -26.20
N GLY A 46 -3.11 17.57 -27.38
CA GLY A 46 -3.18 19.00 -27.70
C GLY A 46 -4.60 19.58 -27.58
N PRO A 47 -5.59 19.03 -28.30
CA PRO A 47 -6.98 19.49 -28.21
C PRO A 47 -7.59 19.28 -26.82
N ILE A 48 -7.28 18.18 -26.14
CA ILE A 48 -7.81 17.89 -24.81
C ILE A 48 -7.25 18.86 -23.77
N LEU A 49 -5.93 19.11 -23.76
CA LEU A 49 -5.32 20.09 -22.85
C LEU A 49 -5.81 21.51 -23.17
N ALA A 50 -5.96 21.87 -24.45
CA ALA A 50 -6.48 23.18 -24.84
C ALA A 50 -7.93 23.37 -24.40
N ALA A 51 -8.79 22.37 -24.58
CA ALA A 51 -10.17 22.40 -24.08
C ALA A 51 -10.21 22.45 -22.55
N LEU A 52 -9.32 21.74 -21.86
CA LEU A 52 -9.21 21.76 -20.41
C LEU A 52 -8.75 23.14 -19.90
N LEU A 53 -7.73 23.72 -20.52
CA LEU A 53 -7.20 25.05 -20.20
C LEU A 53 -8.24 26.14 -20.49
N TRP A 54 -8.95 26.05 -21.61
CA TRP A 54 -10.06 26.96 -21.92
C TRP A 54 -11.20 26.82 -20.91
N HIS A 55 -11.57 25.61 -20.50
CA HIS A 55 -12.62 25.40 -19.51
C HIS A 55 -12.20 25.89 -18.10
N LEU A 56 -10.92 25.74 -17.75
CA LEU A 56 -10.35 26.29 -16.51
C LEU A 56 -10.30 27.82 -16.55
N ALA A 57 -9.91 28.41 -17.69
CA ALA A 57 -9.85 29.85 -17.91
C ALA A 57 -11.25 30.50 -17.93
N MET A 58 -12.22 29.88 -18.59
CA MET A 58 -13.62 30.31 -18.56
C MET A 58 -14.20 30.16 -17.13
N GLY A 59 -13.75 29.14 -16.39
CA GLY A 59 -14.12 28.88 -15.00
C GLY A 59 -13.57 29.89 -13.98
N ILE A 60 -12.62 30.76 -14.34
CA ILE A 60 -12.17 31.89 -13.49
C ILE A 60 -12.86 33.20 -13.86
N GLU A 61 -13.33 33.38 -15.10
CA GLU A 61 -14.24 34.48 -15.47
C GLU A 61 -15.63 34.33 -14.83
N VAL A 62 -16.17 33.10 -14.75
CA VAL A 62 -17.44 32.87 -14.03
C VAL A 62 -17.32 33.16 -12.52
N ARG A 63 -16.13 32.95 -11.92
CA ARG A 63 -15.88 33.25 -10.50
C ARG A 63 -15.91 34.75 -10.18
N HIS A 64 -15.61 35.61 -11.15
CA HIS A 64 -15.70 37.07 -10.96
C HIS A 64 -17.12 37.61 -11.15
N ALA A 65 -17.99 36.88 -11.86
CA ALA A 65 -19.35 37.33 -12.15
C ALA A 65 -20.40 36.90 -11.08
N ARG A 66 -20.22 35.77 -10.38
CA ARG A 66 -21.14 35.31 -9.32
C ARG A 66 -20.42 34.50 -8.21
N PRO A 67 -19.98 35.13 -7.12
CA PRO A 67 -19.29 34.44 -6.01
C PRO A 67 -20.18 33.49 -5.19
N GLU A 68 -21.51 33.60 -5.26
CA GLU A 68 -22.44 32.85 -4.40
C GLU A 68 -22.92 31.50 -4.95
N THR A 69 -22.51 31.10 -6.17
CA THR A 69 -22.95 29.83 -6.79
C THR A 69 -21.80 28.91 -7.22
N ALA A 70 -20.55 29.23 -6.88
CA ALA A 70 -19.35 28.51 -7.33
C ALA A 70 -19.04 27.19 -6.59
N SER A 71 -19.93 26.70 -5.73
CA SER A 71 -19.64 25.55 -4.83
C SER A 71 -20.33 24.23 -5.21
N ARG A 72 -20.79 24.06 -6.46
CA ARG A 72 -21.44 22.81 -6.92
C ARG A 72 -20.98 22.33 -8.30
N GLY A 73 -19.80 22.75 -8.77
CA GLY A 73 -19.22 22.20 -10.00
C GLY A 73 -18.85 20.73 -9.79
N LEU A 74 -19.41 19.82 -10.60
CA LEU A 74 -19.16 18.37 -10.57
C LEU A 74 -17.67 17.99 -10.46
N LEU A 75 -16.76 18.81 -11.01
CA LEU A 75 -15.31 18.65 -10.93
C LEU A 75 -14.73 18.83 -9.50
N ALA A 76 -15.30 19.73 -8.70
CA ALA A 76 -14.88 19.93 -7.30
C ALA A 76 -15.35 18.78 -6.42
N VAL A 77 -16.54 18.24 -6.68
CA VAL A 77 -17.07 17.04 -6.00
C VAL A 77 -16.27 15.80 -6.42
N LEU A 78 -15.99 15.63 -7.71
CA LEU A 78 -15.19 14.50 -8.21
C LEU A 78 -13.75 14.56 -7.70
N GLY A 79 -13.14 15.75 -7.66
CA GLY A 79 -11.81 15.95 -7.09
C GLY A 79 -11.77 15.68 -5.58
N ARG A 80 -12.82 16.07 -4.86
CA ARG A 80 -12.98 15.75 -3.43
C ARG A 80 -13.14 14.25 -3.21
N ASP A 81 -14.03 13.59 -3.94
CA ASP A 81 -14.24 12.14 -3.84
C ASP A 81 -13.01 11.34 -4.24
N LEU A 82 -12.28 11.78 -5.27
CA LEU A 82 -11.04 11.12 -5.69
C LEU A 82 -9.93 11.33 -4.65
N ARG A 83 -9.85 12.51 -4.04
CA ARG A 83 -8.93 12.82 -2.93
C ARG A 83 -9.30 12.03 -1.69
N GLU A 84 -10.57 11.92 -1.36
CA GLU A 84 -11.06 11.20 -0.18
C GLU A 84 -10.89 9.69 -0.35
N ARG A 85 -11.08 9.16 -1.56
CA ARG A 85 -10.75 7.78 -1.94
C ARG A 85 -9.25 7.53 -1.98
N ALA A 86 -8.46 8.51 -2.42
CA ALA A 86 -7.00 8.44 -2.37
C ALA A 86 -6.51 8.45 -0.92
N LEU A 87 -7.04 9.32 -0.06
CA LEU A 87 -6.67 9.44 1.36
C LEU A 87 -7.14 8.23 2.18
N SER A 88 -8.33 7.69 1.90
CA SER A 88 -8.84 6.47 2.50
C SER A 88 -7.99 5.24 2.13
N ARG A 89 -7.55 5.13 0.86
CA ARG A 89 -6.64 4.06 0.43
C ARG A 89 -5.18 4.28 0.84
N LEU A 90 -4.74 5.53 0.98
CA LEU A 90 -3.40 5.90 1.44
C LEU A 90 -3.26 5.80 2.96
N GLY A 91 -4.36 5.64 3.70
CA GLY A 91 -4.35 5.16 5.08
C GLY A 91 -3.47 6.00 6.00
N VAL A 92 -3.93 7.20 6.34
CA VAL A 92 -3.44 7.98 7.50
C VAL A 92 -3.90 7.31 8.81
N ALA A 93 -3.60 6.01 8.96
CA ALA A 93 -3.70 5.26 10.21
C ALA A 93 -2.36 4.64 10.62
N ARG A 94 -1.34 4.60 9.74
CA ARG A 94 0.05 4.35 10.15
C ARG A 94 1.01 5.12 9.25
N ARG A 95 1.76 6.06 9.85
CA ARG A 95 2.98 6.63 9.25
C ARG A 95 3.87 5.47 8.77
N GLY A 96 4.25 5.48 7.48
CA GLY A 96 5.33 4.63 6.97
C GLY A 96 4.98 3.43 6.08
N ARG A 97 3.88 3.44 5.31
CA ARG A 97 3.79 2.47 4.20
C ARG A 97 4.66 2.92 3.02
N ASP A 98 5.76 2.21 2.86
CA ASP A 98 6.67 2.33 1.72
C ASP A 98 5.95 1.96 0.40
N ALA A 99 6.26 2.69 -0.68
CA ALA A 99 5.75 2.43 -2.03
C ALA A 99 6.05 0.98 -2.49
N ALA A 100 7.12 0.38 -1.98
CA ALA A 100 7.43 -1.03 -2.20
C ALA A 100 6.37 -1.97 -1.59
N GLN A 101 5.81 -1.63 -0.43
CA GLN A 101 4.75 -2.41 0.22
C GLN A 101 3.45 -2.35 -0.59
N ILE A 102 3.05 -1.16 -1.08
CA ILE A 102 1.87 -1.01 -1.93
C ILE A 102 2.01 -1.83 -3.20
N THR A 103 3.21 -1.86 -3.79
CA THR A 103 3.47 -2.65 -4.99
C THR A 103 3.35 -4.14 -4.70
N ARG A 104 3.93 -4.63 -3.59
CA ARG A 104 3.81 -6.03 -3.16
C ARG A 104 2.36 -6.44 -2.92
N ASP A 105 1.59 -5.58 -2.24
CA ASP A 105 0.17 -5.81 -1.95
C ASP A 105 -0.63 -6.00 -3.25
N ARG A 106 -0.43 -5.13 -4.25
CA ARG A 106 -1.08 -5.28 -5.57
C ARG A 106 -0.70 -6.58 -6.27
N TRP A 107 0.54 -7.03 -6.13
CA TRP A 107 0.96 -8.31 -6.72
C TRP A 107 0.38 -9.51 -5.96
N THR A 108 0.19 -9.40 -4.64
CA THR A 108 -0.53 -10.40 -3.84
C THR A 108 -1.98 -10.51 -4.31
N ASP A 109 -2.68 -9.39 -4.50
CA ASP A 109 -4.06 -9.39 -5.03
C ASP A 109 -4.16 -10.01 -6.42
N ARG A 110 -3.21 -9.66 -7.31
CA ARG A 110 -3.10 -10.25 -8.66
C ARG A 110 -2.83 -11.76 -8.61
N ALA A 111 -2.04 -12.23 -7.64
CA ALA A 111 -1.78 -13.66 -7.47
C ALA A 111 -3.06 -14.41 -7.08
N VAL A 112 -3.86 -13.85 -6.17
CA VAL A 112 -5.18 -14.41 -5.82
C VAL A 112 -6.09 -14.45 -7.06
N GLU A 113 -6.17 -13.37 -7.84
CA GLU A 113 -6.97 -13.31 -9.07
C GLU A 113 -6.53 -14.37 -10.10
N TYR A 114 -5.23 -14.54 -10.31
CA TYR A 114 -4.72 -15.52 -11.27
C TYR A 114 -4.91 -16.96 -10.80
N ALA A 115 -4.86 -17.23 -9.49
CA ALA A 115 -5.15 -18.54 -8.94
C ALA A 115 -6.61 -18.94 -9.18
N ASP A 116 -7.54 -18.03 -8.89
CA ASP A 116 -8.98 -18.23 -9.13
C ASP A 116 -9.29 -18.40 -10.63
N ARG A 117 -8.71 -17.55 -11.49
CA ARG A 117 -8.84 -17.69 -12.95
C ARG A 117 -8.25 -19.01 -13.47
N LEU A 118 -7.22 -19.55 -12.83
CA LEU A 118 -6.63 -20.83 -13.23
C LEU A 118 -7.56 -22.00 -12.90
N GLU A 119 -8.28 -21.92 -11.79
CA GLU A 119 -9.27 -22.91 -11.33
C GLU A 119 -10.50 -22.94 -12.24
N GLN A 120 -10.98 -21.78 -12.68
CA GLN A 120 -12.16 -21.66 -13.57
C GLN A 120 -11.89 -22.11 -15.02
N LEU A 121 -10.63 -22.26 -15.43
CA LEU A 121 -10.29 -22.63 -16.80
C LEU A 121 -10.40 -24.16 -17.01
N PRO A 122 -11.11 -24.64 -18.05
CA PRO A 122 -11.24 -26.07 -18.30
C PRO A 122 -9.91 -26.68 -18.81
N GLU A 123 -9.66 -27.96 -18.52
CA GLU A 123 -8.41 -28.66 -18.87
C GLU A 123 -8.09 -28.63 -20.37
N ARG A 124 -9.12 -28.62 -21.23
CA ARG A 124 -8.99 -28.47 -22.69
C ARG A 124 -8.30 -27.16 -23.11
N ALA A 125 -8.31 -26.13 -22.26
CA ALA A 125 -7.71 -24.83 -22.54
C ALA A 125 -6.21 -24.76 -22.15
N ARG A 126 -5.43 -25.80 -22.46
CA ARG A 126 -4.01 -25.95 -22.05
C ARG A 126 -3.16 -24.70 -22.30
N ARG A 127 -3.26 -24.09 -23.49
CA ARG A 127 -2.50 -22.87 -23.83
C ARG A 127 -2.87 -21.67 -22.94
N ARG A 128 -4.15 -21.51 -22.59
CA ARG A 128 -4.62 -20.41 -21.72
C ARG A 128 -4.23 -20.67 -20.26
N ARG A 129 -4.39 -21.90 -19.77
CA ARG A 129 -3.89 -22.31 -18.44
C ARG A 129 -2.40 -22.07 -18.29
N ALA A 130 -1.59 -22.46 -19.27
CA ALA A 130 -0.15 -22.21 -19.26
C ALA A 130 0.21 -20.71 -19.22
N ARG A 131 -0.58 -19.84 -19.89
CA ARG A 131 -0.38 -18.38 -19.80
C ARG A 131 -0.74 -17.82 -18.43
N VAL A 132 -1.85 -18.27 -17.85
CA VAL A 132 -2.30 -17.83 -16.53
C VAL A 132 -1.38 -18.34 -15.44
N SER A 133 -0.91 -19.59 -15.52
CA SER A 133 0.05 -20.14 -14.55
C SER A 133 1.38 -19.37 -14.57
N ARG A 134 1.89 -18.99 -15.76
CA ARG A 134 3.07 -18.12 -15.87
C ARG A 134 2.85 -16.74 -15.25
N ARG A 135 1.66 -16.15 -15.42
CA ARG A 135 1.29 -14.87 -14.81
C ARG A 135 1.16 -14.98 -13.29
N LEU A 136 0.60 -16.09 -12.80
CA LEU A 136 0.53 -16.42 -11.38
C LEU A 136 1.93 -16.54 -10.78
N ALA A 137 2.81 -17.33 -11.39
CA ALA A 137 4.20 -17.48 -10.93
C ALA A 137 4.92 -16.12 -10.86
N ARG A 138 4.74 -15.26 -11.86
CA ARG A 138 5.30 -13.90 -11.87
C ARG A 138 4.71 -13.01 -10.77
N ALA A 139 3.42 -13.12 -10.49
CA ALA A 139 2.76 -12.37 -9.43
C ALA A 139 3.25 -12.81 -8.05
N VAL A 140 3.37 -14.13 -7.82
CA VAL A 140 3.89 -14.71 -6.57
C VAL A 140 5.36 -14.33 -6.33
N ALA A 141 6.18 -14.32 -7.39
CA ALA A 141 7.58 -13.89 -7.27
C ALA A 141 7.69 -12.41 -6.85
N ARG A 142 6.79 -11.54 -7.34
CA ARG A 142 6.81 -10.10 -7.07
C ARG A 142 6.13 -9.67 -5.78
N SER A 143 5.21 -10.47 -5.26
CA SER A 143 4.57 -10.21 -3.98
C SER A 143 5.53 -10.44 -2.79
N GLY A 144 6.60 -11.21 -2.99
CA GLY A 144 7.54 -11.55 -1.92
C GLY A 144 6.97 -12.54 -0.90
N VAL A 145 5.95 -13.32 -1.28
CA VAL A 145 5.29 -14.31 -0.42
C VAL A 145 6.26 -15.38 0.11
N GLY A 146 7.31 -15.70 -0.65
CA GLY A 146 8.34 -16.66 -0.22
C GLY A 146 9.24 -16.14 0.90
N THR A 147 9.41 -14.82 1.02
CA THR A 147 10.36 -14.19 1.96
C THR A 147 9.68 -13.40 3.06
N ASN A 148 8.40 -13.04 2.90
CA ASN A 148 7.65 -12.24 3.85
C ASN A 148 6.42 -13.00 4.39
N PRO A 149 6.39 -13.33 5.69
CA PRO A 149 5.30 -14.09 6.29
C PRO A 149 3.95 -13.34 6.26
N GLU A 150 3.95 -12.01 6.35
CA GLU A 150 2.72 -11.22 6.27
C GLU A 150 2.08 -11.27 4.88
N GLN A 151 2.89 -11.22 3.82
CA GLN A 151 2.40 -11.37 2.45
C GLN A 151 1.86 -12.77 2.19
N ARG A 152 2.51 -13.79 2.76
CA ARG A 152 2.04 -15.17 2.70
C ARG A 152 0.69 -15.32 3.38
N ARG A 153 0.52 -14.78 4.58
CA ARG A 153 -0.75 -14.80 5.30
C ARG A 153 -1.86 -14.15 4.48
N ARG A 154 -1.62 -12.94 3.96
CA ARG A 154 -2.60 -12.24 3.09
C ARG A 154 -2.99 -13.04 1.84
N LEU A 155 -2.01 -13.67 1.18
CA LEU A 155 -2.30 -14.53 0.02
C LEU A 155 -3.21 -15.69 0.41
N LEU A 156 -2.90 -16.38 1.51
CA LEU A 156 -3.67 -17.52 1.99
C LEU A 156 -5.08 -17.10 2.44
N ASP A 157 -5.21 -15.99 3.16
CA ASP A 157 -6.49 -15.43 3.57
C ASP A 157 -7.36 -15.08 2.36
N GLY A 158 -6.76 -14.45 1.33
CA GLY A 158 -7.47 -14.13 0.09
C GLY A 158 -7.93 -15.36 -0.69
N LEU A 159 -7.13 -16.43 -0.71
CA LEU A 159 -7.52 -17.70 -1.32
C LEU A 159 -8.61 -18.41 -0.52
N ALA A 160 -8.49 -18.41 0.81
CA ALA A 160 -9.49 -18.97 1.71
C ALA A 160 -10.84 -18.26 1.56
N ALA A 161 -10.83 -16.92 1.52
CA ALA A 161 -12.04 -16.13 1.32
C ALA A 161 -12.73 -16.42 -0.02
N ARG A 162 -11.97 -16.59 -1.12
CA ARG A 162 -12.55 -16.93 -2.44
C ARG A 162 -13.12 -18.34 -2.49
N ARG A 163 -12.40 -19.33 -1.97
CA ARG A 163 -12.88 -20.72 -1.95
C ARG A 163 -14.05 -20.91 -0.99
N GLY A 164 -14.03 -20.19 0.13
CA GLY A 164 -15.12 -20.14 1.10
C GLY A 164 -16.30 -19.25 0.66
N ALA A 165 -16.21 -18.53 -0.46
CA ALA A 165 -17.26 -17.60 -0.87
C ALA A 165 -18.62 -18.29 -1.09
N ALA A 166 -18.62 -19.52 -1.59
CA ALA A 166 -19.85 -20.30 -1.74
C ALA A 166 -20.53 -20.59 -0.39
N GLN A 167 -19.76 -20.70 0.69
CA GLN A 167 -20.29 -20.93 2.03
C GLN A 167 -21.01 -19.69 2.57
N LEU A 168 -20.68 -18.48 2.09
CA LEU A 168 -21.38 -17.25 2.47
C LEU A 168 -22.87 -17.30 2.11
N ALA A 169 -23.23 -17.99 1.02
CA ALA A 169 -24.63 -18.17 0.63
C ALA A 169 -25.42 -19.05 1.61
N THR A 170 -24.72 -19.89 2.38
CA THR A 170 -25.33 -20.82 3.34
C THR A 170 -25.23 -20.35 4.79
N ILE A 171 -24.53 -19.24 5.05
CA ILE A 171 -24.45 -18.68 6.40
C ILE A 171 -25.81 -18.09 6.77
N PRO A 172 -26.44 -18.56 7.86
CA PRO A 172 -27.65 -17.93 8.37
C PRO A 172 -27.29 -16.51 8.83
N LEU A 173 -27.74 -15.52 8.06
CA LEU A 173 -27.59 -14.11 8.42
C LEU A 173 -28.72 -13.73 9.37
N PRO A 174 -28.43 -13.17 10.56
CA PRO A 174 -29.48 -12.66 11.43
C PRO A 174 -30.22 -11.53 10.70
N SER A 175 -31.54 -11.47 10.90
CA SER A 175 -32.36 -10.41 10.32
C SER A 175 -31.82 -9.04 10.76
N PRO A 176 -31.61 -8.08 9.84
CA PRO A 176 -31.09 -6.75 10.17
C PRO A 176 -32.06 -5.91 11.03
N TRP A 177 -33.32 -6.36 11.12
CA TRP A 177 -34.38 -5.71 11.90
C TRP A 177 -34.59 -6.33 13.27
N VAL A 178 -33.96 -7.47 13.53
CA VAL A 178 -33.91 -8.08 14.85
C VAL A 178 -32.60 -7.61 15.46
N LEU A 179 -32.68 -6.70 16.43
CA LEU A 179 -31.53 -6.41 17.27
C LEU A 179 -31.09 -7.75 17.87
N PRO A 180 -29.87 -8.25 17.58
CA PRO A 180 -29.41 -9.43 18.26
C PRO A 180 -29.49 -9.14 19.75
N GLU A 181 -30.25 -9.97 20.47
CA GLU A 181 -30.24 -9.96 21.93
C GLU A 181 -28.77 -10.02 22.33
N ALA A 182 -28.30 -8.96 22.99
CA ALA A 182 -26.89 -8.79 23.25
C ALA A 182 -26.38 -10.10 23.89
N PRO A 183 -25.35 -10.75 23.32
CA PRO A 183 -24.85 -11.98 23.92
C PRO A 183 -24.55 -11.66 25.39
N PRO A 184 -24.94 -12.53 26.35
CA PRO A 184 -24.62 -12.29 27.75
C PRO A 184 -23.12 -12.07 27.80
N ALA A 185 -22.68 -10.90 28.32
CA ALA A 185 -21.31 -10.41 28.20
C ALA A 185 -20.29 -11.48 28.60
N ALA A 186 -19.91 -12.31 27.64
CA ALA A 186 -19.03 -13.44 27.85
C ALA A 186 -17.62 -12.84 27.87
N GLY A 187 -17.11 -12.64 29.08
CA GLY A 187 -15.69 -12.41 29.31
C GLY A 187 -15.20 -10.98 29.09
N SER A 188 -16.02 -9.94 29.26
CA SER A 188 -15.41 -8.62 29.50
C SER A 188 -14.69 -8.66 30.86
N PRO A 189 -13.48 -8.09 31.01
CA PRO A 189 -12.77 -8.07 32.29
C PRO A 189 -13.62 -7.49 33.42
N ARG A 190 -14.48 -6.51 33.11
CA ARG A 190 -15.46 -5.91 34.03
C ARG A 190 -16.54 -6.91 34.47
N ALA A 191 -17.04 -7.73 33.55
CA ALA A 191 -18.05 -8.75 33.86
C ALA A 191 -17.47 -9.90 34.71
N LEU A 192 -16.23 -10.31 34.45
CA LEU A 192 -15.51 -11.29 35.27
C LEU A 192 -15.22 -10.73 36.67
N ALA A 193 -14.74 -9.48 36.77
CA ALA A 193 -14.54 -8.81 38.05
C ALA A 193 -15.85 -8.71 38.85
N GLY A 194 -16.95 -8.32 38.21
CA GLY A 194 -18.27 -8.28 38.85
C GLY A 194 -18.81 -9.66 39.26
N ALA A 195 -18.45 -10.73 38.55
CA ALA A 195 -18.81 -12.10 38.94
C ALA A 195 -18.01 -12.58 40.16
N GLU A 196 -16.71 -12.29 40.21
CA GLU A 196 -15.85 -12.60 41.36
C GLU A 196 -16.28 -11.82 42.61
N LEU A 197 -16.51 -10.51 42.47
CA LEU A 197 -16.95 -9.66 43.57
C LEU A 197 -18.29 -10.14 44.18
N ARG A 198 -19.22 -10.66 43.37
CA ARG A 198 -20.49 -11.23 43.85
C ARG A 198 -20.35 -12.57 44.59
N ARG A 199 -19.24 -13.29 44.40
CA ARG A 199 -18.94 -14.53 45.15
C ARG A 199 -18.28 -14.26 46.50
N MET A 200 -17.66 -13.09 46.65
CA MET A 200 -17.04 -12.68 47.91
C MET A 200 -18.09 -12.29 48.95
N HIS A 201 -17.72 -12.37 50.23
CA HIS A 201 -18.53 -11.78 51.29
C HIS A 201 -18.64 -10.26 51.05
N PRO A 202 -19.81 -9.61 51.25
CA PRO A 202 -20.02 -8.21 50.87
C PRO A 202 -18.95 -7.25 51.40
N VAL A 203 -18.50 -7.47 52.64
CA VAL A 203 -17.44 -6.67 53.28
C VAL A 203 -16.08 -6.85 52.58
N ASP A 204 -15.74 -8.06 52.15
CA ASP A 204 -14.50 -8.35 51.43
C ASP A 204 -14.53 -7.79 50.01
N ALA A 205 -15.69 -7.81 49.37
CA ALA A 205 -15.87 -7.23 48.05
C ALA A 205 -15.70 -5.70 48.08
N VAL A 206 -16.29 -5.02 49.06
CA VAL A 206 -16.10 -3.57 49.28
C VAL A 206 -14.64 -3.24 49.58
N ARG A 207 -13.94 -4.07 50.37
CA ARG A 207 -12.50 -3.91 50.62
C ARG A 207 -11.69 -4.06 49.33
N ALA A 208 -11.99 -5.06 48.49
CA ALA A 208 -11.31 -5.26 47.22
C ALA A 208 -11.49 -4.07 46.26
N VAL A 209 -12.69 -3.47 46.22
CA VAL A 209 -12.94 -2.24 45.46
C VAL A 209 -12.16 -1.06 46.04
N ALA A 210 -12.15 -0.90 47.37
CA ALA A 210 -11.36 0.16 48.03
C ALA A 210 -9.84 -0.01 47.86
N ASP A 211 -9.34 -1.23 47.77
CA ASP A 211 -7.92 -1.52 47.53
C ASP A 211 -7.53 -1.19 46.08
N ALA A 212 -8.44 -1.41 45.12
CA ALA A 212 -8.26 -0.99 43.73
C ALA A 212 -8.37 0.54 43.52
N HIS A 213 -9.01 1.24 44.46
CA HIS A 213 -9.24 2.68 44.42
C HIS A 213 -8.83 3.34 45.76
N PRO A 214 -7.52 3.41 46.07
CA PRO A 214 -7.03 3.82 47.40
C PRO A 214 -7.39 5.26 47.78
N ASP A 215 -7.56 6.14 46.79
CA ASP A 215 -7.87 7.57 47.01
C ASP A 215 -9.37 7.89 46.78
N ALA A 216 -10.21 6.87 46.59
CA ALA A 216 -11.63 7.10 46.31
C ALA A 216 -12.42 7.45 47.57
N HIS A 217 -13.28 8.46 47.45
CA HIS A 217 -14.27 8.80 48.48
C HIS A 217 -15.23 7.62 48.75
N PRO A 218 -15.71 7.41 49.99
CA PRO A 218 -16.63 6.32 50.33
C PRO A 218 -17.86 6.20 49.40
N ALA A 219 -18.44 7.33 49.00
CA ALA A 219 -19.55 7.39 48.03
C ALA A 219 -19.21 6.74 46.67
N LEU A 220 -17.99 6.96 46.16
CA LEU A 220 -17.56 6.39 44.89
C LEU A 220 -17.33 4.87 45.01
N VAL A 221 -16.76 4.43 46.13
CA VAL A 221 -16.59 3.00 46.43
C VAL A 221 -17.94 2.29 46.50
N ALA A 222 -18.94 2.89 47.15
CA ALA A 222 -20.30 2.37 47.22
C ALA A 222 -20.98 2.33 45.84
N SER A 223 -20.79 3.37 45.01
CA SER A 223 -21.28 3.42 43.64
C SER A 223 -20.69 2.29 42.78
N ILE A 224 -19.36 2.09 42.84
CA ILE A 224 -18.67 1.04 42.07
C ILE A 224 -19.11 -0.35 42.53
N ALA A 225 -19.21 -0.59 43.84
CA ALA A 225 -19.70 -1.86 44.38
C ALA A 225 -21.15 -2.15 43.93
N THR A 226 -22.01 -1.13 43.91
CA THR A 226 -23.40 -1.24 43.46
C THR A 226 -23.49 -1.52 41.97
N GLU A 227 -22.64 -0.92 41.15
CA GLU A 227 -22.56 -1.21 39.72
C GLU A 227 -22.18 -2.67 39.44
N HIS A 228 -21.37 -3.27 40.31
CA HIS A 228 -21.02 -4.69 40.28
C HIS A 228 -22.08 -5.61 40.91
N GLY A 229 -23.22 -5.08 41.34
CA GLY A 229 -24.34 -5.83 41.90
C GLY A 229 -24.23 -6.13 43.39
N ILE A 230 -23.39 -5.40 44.13
CA ILE A 230 -23.24 -5.53 45.59
C ILE A 230 -23.97 -4.37 46.26
N PRO A 231 -25.10 -4.61 46.95
CA PRO A 231 -25.84 -3.54 47.60
C PRO A 231 -25.01 -2.98 48.76
N THR A 232 -24.42 -1.79 48.55
CA THR A 232 -23.54 -1.15 49.52
C THR A 232 -23.96 0.30 49.69
N SER A 233 -24.24 0.72 50.92
CA SER A 233 -24.45 2.14 51.24
C SER A 233 -23.14 2.86 51.49
N GLU A 234 -23.12 4.19 51.34
CA GLU A 234 -21.95 5.01 51.66
C GLU A 234 -21.47 4.80 53.11
N ALA A 235 -22.39 4.67 54.06
CA ALA A 235 -22.06 4.41 55.47
C ALA A 235 -21.36 3.05 55.68
N GLN A 236 -21.73 2.04 54.90
CA GLN A 236 -21.07 0.73 54.93
C GLN A 236 -19.66 0.81 54.32
N ALA A 237 -19.50 1.55 53.21
CA ALA A 237 -18.18 1.79 52.61
C ALA A 237 -17.26 2.58 53.56
N ASP A 238 -17.76 3.63 54.22
CA ASP A 238 -17.02 4.43 55.22
C ASP A 238 -16.58 3.55 56.41
N MET A 239 -17.47 2.69 56.92
CA MET A 239 -17.13 1.76 58.00
C MET A 239 -15.98 0.82 57.63
N VAL A 240 -15.98 0.30 56.40
CA VAL A 240 -14.92 -0.59 55.89
C VAL A 240 -13.60 0.15 55.72
N LEU A 241 -13.63 1.37 55.18
CA LEU A 241 -12.45 2.23 55.01
C LEU A 241 -11.81 2.62 56.35
N ARG A 242 -12.61 3.06 57.33
CA ARG A 242 -12.11 3.36 58.69
C ARG A 242 -11.52 2.13 59.39
N ARG A 243 -12.10 0.94 59.16
CA ARG A 243 -11.56 -0.32 59.72
C ARG A 243 -10.23 -0.70 59.06
N ARG A 244 -10.08 -0.45 57.75
CA ARG A 244 -8.84 -0.63 57.01
C ARG A 244 -7.74 0.30 57.53
N GLU A 245 -8.03 1.58 57.74
CA GLU A 245 -7.07 2.56 58.29
C GLU A 245 -6.58 2.15 59.69
N ARG A 246 -7.48 1.70 60.57
CA ARG A 246 -7.12 1.20 61.90
C ARG A 246 -6.25 -0.06 61.84
N ALA A 247 -6.55 -0.99 60.94
CA ALA A 247 -5.76 -2.20 60.73
C ALA A 247 -4.38 -1.90 60.12
N GLY A 248 -4.29 -0.91 59.21
CA GLY A 248 -3.04 -0.42 58.65
C GLY A 248 -2.16 0.26 59.69
N GLY A 249 -2.76 1.01 60.62
CA GLY A 249 -2.07 1.62 61.75
C GLY A 249 -1.44 0.59 62.70
N MET A 250 -2.12 -0.51 63.00
CA MET A 250 -1.55 -1.60 63.83
C MET A 250 -0.43 -2.38 63.12
N ARG A 251 -0.50 -2.55 61.80
CA ARG A 251 0.58 -3.20 61.01
C ARG A 251 1.85 -2.34 60.93
N SER A 252 1.72 -1.02 60.93
CA SER A 252 2.85 -0.08 60.98
C SER A 252 3.61 -0.17 62.32
N VAL A 253 2.88 -0.35 63.43
CA VAL A 253 3.49 -0.46 64.78
C VAL A 253 4.11 -1.84 65.02
N ALA A 254 3.53 -2.92 64.47
CA ALA A 254 4.09 -4.27 64.62
C ALA A 254 5.29 -4.56 63.70
N ALA A 255 5.46 -3.85 62.58
CA ALA A 255 6.61 -4.02 61.69
C ALA A 255 7.89 -3.32 62.19
N SER A 256 7.82 -2.52 63.25
CA SER A 256 8.96 -1.76 63.79
C SER A 256 9.79 -2.55 64.83
N ALA A 257 9.33 -3.73 65.27
CA ALA A 257 9.96 -4.50 66.36
C ALA A 257 10.67 -5.80 65.92
N ALA A 258 10.83 -6.06 64.62
CA ALA A 258 11.63 -7.18 64.10
C ALA A 258 12.85 -6.68 63.31
N GLY A 259 13.48 -5.60 63.79
CA GLY A 259 14.78 -5.13 63.34
C GLY A 259 15.92 -5.81 64.10
N GLN A 260 16.08 -7.14 63.99
CA GLN A 260 17.27 -7.84 64.46
C GLN A 260 17.84 -8.77 63.38
N ARG A 261 19.12 -8.53 63.10
CA ARG A 261 19.93 -9.08 62.02
C ARG A 261 20.02 -10.61 62.09
N ARG A 262 19.86 -11.27 60.94
CA ARG A 262 20.62 -12.49 60.59
C ARG A 262 20.66 -12.68 59.08
N ALA A 263 21.81 -13.16 58.62
CA ALA A 263 22.32 -13.16 57.27
C ALA A 263 21.38 -13.77 56.22
N THR A 264 21.18 -13.05 55.13
CA THR A 264 20.69 -13.60 53.87
C THR A 264 21.87 -14.14 53.06
N VAL A 265 21.97 -15.47 53.03
CA VAL A 265 22.65 -16.22 51.97
C VAL A 265 21.78 -16.11 50.72
N SER A 266 22.26 -15.40 49.69
CA SER A 266 21.64 -15.42 48.37
C SER A 266 22.37 -16.43 47.49
N ALA A 267 21.68 -17.52 47.19
CA ALA A 267 22.03 -18.42 46.11
C ALA A 267 21.83 -17.72 44.76
N ARG A 268 22.76 -18.01 43.87
CA ARG A 268 23.01 -17.48 42.53
C ARG A 268 21.95 -17.95 41.53
N VAL A 269 21.29 -17.04 40.80
CA VAL A 269 20.72 -17.32 39.47
C VAL A 269 20.98 -16.10 38.57
N GLY A 270 21.52 -16.37 37.37
CA GLY A 270 22.29 -15.45 36.56
C GLY A 270 21.53 -14.33 35.85
N ASP A 271 22.29 -13.26 35.66
CA ASP A 271 22.03 -12.09 34.81
C ASP A 271 22.58 -12.34 33.39
N VAL A 272 21.80 -12.02 32.37
CA VAL A 272 22.30 -11.69 31.01
C VAL A 272 21.60 -10.41 30.56
N GLY A 273 22.10 -9.27 31.07
CA GLY A 273 22.86 -8.33 30.24
C GLY A 273 22.06 -7.53 29.23
N SER A 274 21.43 -6.45 29.71
CA SER A 274 21.15 -5.27 28.89
C SER A 274 22.32 -4.28 29.04
N VAL A 275 23.05 -4.05 27.95
CA VAL A 275 24.18 -3.10 27.94
C VAL A 275 23.67 -1.68 27.73
N ARG A 276 24.09 -0.85 28.67
CA ARG A 276 23.82 0.56 28.86
C ARG A 276 24.72 1.41 27.96
N ILE A 277 24.11 2.49 27.47
CA ILE A 277 24.69 3.66 26.81
C ILE A 277 25.82 4.25 27.66
N THR A 278 26.92 4.66 27.01
CA THR A 278 27.89 5.60 27.59
C THR A 278 27.96 6.84 26.72
N ASP A 279 27.87 7.98 27.40
CA ASP A 279 28.13 9.33 26.90
C ASP A 279 29.57 9.70 27.31
N GLY A 280 30.28 10.44 26.46
CA GLY A 280 31.70 10.73 26.60
C GLY A 280 32.14 11.81 25.61
N THR A 281 32.38 12.99 26.15
CA THR A 281 32.36 14.31 25.51
C THR A 281 33.70 14.72 24.89
N ARG A 282 33.62 15.42 23.74
CA ARG A 282 34.48 16.49 23.13
C ARG A 282 36.02 16.33 23.07
N ASP A 283 36.60 16.59 21.88
CA ASP A 283 37.25 17.88 21.56
C ASP A 283 37.71 18.02 20.09
N ALA A 284 37.46 19.21 19.55
CA ALA A 284 38.27 20.07 18.67
C ALA A 284 38.74 19.68 17.23
N HIS A 285 38.49 20.64 16.33
CA HIS A 285 39.13 20.96 15.02
C HIS A 285 38.65 20.12 13.80
N SER A 286 38.42 20.63 12.59
CA SER A 286 38.76 21.89 11.91
C SER A 286 37.76 22.12 10.76
N ASP A 287 37.53 23.38 10.42
CA ASP A 287 36.89 23.82 9.18
C ASP A 287 37.57 23.24 7.93
N ALA A 288 36.77 22.67 7.01
CA ALA A 288 37.04 22.61 5.57
C ALA A 288 35.78 22.14 4.84
N GLN A 289 35.09 23.09 4.22
CA GLN A 289 34.00 22.90 3.29
C GLN A 289 34.55 22.39 1.94
N PRO A 290 33.95 21.39 1.28
CA PRO A 290 34.16 21.18 -0.14
C PRO A 290 32.89 21.47 -0.94
N ASP A 291 33.11 22.23 -2.02
CA ASP A 291 32.15 22.55 -3.09
C ASP A 291 31.59 21.30 -3.80
N PRO A 292 30.43 21.45 -4.47
CA PRO A 292 29.76 20.38 -5.20
C PRO A 292 30.35 20.20 -6.60
N HIS A 293 30.90 19.03 -6.88
CA HIS A 293 31.24 18.62 -8.25
C HIS A 293 30.21 17.65 -8.85
N PRO A 294 30.04 17.67 -10.19
CA PRO A 294 28.83 17.28 -10.88
C PRO A 294 28.72 15.79 -11.17
N GLU A 295 27.46 15.40 -11.40
CA GLU A 295 26.97 14.11 -11.86
C GLU A 295 27.78 13.53 -13.03
N THR A 296 28.59 12.50 -12.75
CA THR A 296 29.04 11.54 -13.76
C THR A 296 28.02 10.41 -13.87
N LYS A 297 27.34 10.36 -15.02
CA LYS A 297 26.58 9.18 -15.47
C LYS A 297 27.54 7.98 -15.49
N PRO A 298 27.17 6.82 -14.93
CA PRO A 298 27.93 5.60 -15.18
C PRO A 298 27.67 5.15 -16.61
N GLU A 299 28.68 5.32 -17.47
CA GLU A 299 28.82 4.52 -18.68
C GLU A 299 29.04 3.07 -18.22
N HIS A 300 28.02 2.24 -18.42
CA HIS A 300 28.15 0.80 -18.28
C HIS A 300 29.01 0.29 -19.44
N GLN A 301 30.32 0.23 -19.20
CA GLN A 301 31.22 -0.64 -19.95
C GLN A 301 30.93 -2.06 -19.47
N ASP A 302 30.04 -2.73 -20.20
CA ASP A 302 29.65 -4.12 -20.01
C ASP A 302 30.73 -4.98 -20.67
N ASP A 303 31.90 -5.11 -20.02
CA ASP A 303 32.87 -6.18 -20.28
C ASP A 303 32.28 -7.49 -19.72
N GLY A 304 31.21 -7.93 -20.36
CA GLY A 304 30.57 -9.20 -20.10
C GLY A 304 31.46 -10.37 -20.55
N PRO A 305 31.40 -11.51 -19.86
CA PRO A 305 32.19 -12.70 -20.19
C PRO A 305 32.00 -13.08 -21.66
N GLU A 306 33.08 -13.49 -22.31
CA GLU A 306 33.14 -14.00 -23.68
C GLU A 306 31.96 -14.95 -23.95
N LEU A 307 30.89 -14.38 -24.52
CA LEU A 307 29.64 -15.08 -24.78
C LEU A 307 29.89 -16.01 -25.97
N ASP A 308 29.69 -17.31 -25.75
CA ASP A 308 29.71 -18.33 -26.79
C ASP A 308 29.01 -17.81 -28.07
N PRO A 309 29.62 -18.01 -29.26
CA PRO A 309 29.06 -17.55 -30.53
C PRO A 309 27.62 -18.07 -30.68
N ASP A 310 26.69 -17.20 -31.11
CA ASP A 310 25.30 -17.63 -31.28
C ASP A 310 25.27 -18.78 -32.32
N PRO A 311 24.58 -19.90 -32.07
CA PRO A 311 24.57 -21.04 -32.98
C PRO A 311 23.98 -20.73 -34.36
N ARG A 312 23.36 -19.55 -34.55
CA ARG A 312 22.83 -19.07 -35.84
C ARG A 312 23.66 -17.95 -36.47
N LEU A 313 24.91 -17.77 -36.05
CA LEU A 313 25.77 -16.70 -36.57
C LEU A 313 26.11 -16.90 -38.05
N ASP A 314 26.30 -18.15 -38.50
CA ASP A 314 26.58 -18.44 -39.91
C ASP A 314 25.39 -18.12 -40.82
N GLU A 315 24.17 -18.46 -40.40
CA GLU A 315 22.93 -18.06 -41.09
C GLU A 315 22.79 -16.52 -41.16
N ALA A 316 23.20 -15.81 -40.11
CA ALA A 316 23.18 -14.36 -40.11
C ALA A 316 24.23 -13.75 -41.07
N ARG A 317 25.40 -14.38 -41.23
CA ARG A 317 26.44 -13.96 -42.19
C ARG A 317 25.95 -14.09 -43.63
N GLU A 318 25.26 -15.17 -43.96
CA GLU A 318 24.69 -15.37 -45.30
C GLU A 318 23.65 -14.29 -45.63
N ILE A 319 22.76 -13.97 -44.68
CA ILE A 319 21.75 -12.92 -44.84
C ILE A 319 22.41 -11.54 -44.99
N ASP A 320 23.43 -11.24 -44.18
CA ASP A 320 24.16 -9.97 -44.25
C ASP A 320 24.91 -9.84 -45.59
N ALA A 321 25.62 -10.88 -46.04
CA ALA A 321 26.32 -10.91 -47.31
C ALA A 321 25.37 -10.74 -48.51
N ALA A 322 24.22 -11.42 -48.50
CA ALA A 322 23.19 -11.25 -49.52
C ALA A 322 22.64 -9.82 -49.55
N HIS A 323 22.42 -9.23 -48.37
CA HIS A 323 21.94 -7.85 -48.26
C HIS A 323 22.98 -6.83 -48.75
N VAL A 324 24.26 -7.04 -48.42
CA VAL A 324 25.37 -6.21 -48.92
C VAL A 324 25.48 -6.30 -50.44
N ALA A 325 25.36 -7.50 -51.02
CA ALA A 325 25.41 -7.68 -52.47
C ALA A 325 24.27 -6.93 -53.18
N GLU A 326 23.08 -6.88 -52.59
CA GLU A 326 21.91 -6.25 -53.19
C GLU A 326 21.85 -4.72 -52.95
N HIS A 327 22.23 -4.27 -51.75
CA HIS A 327 21.99 -2.89 -51.29
C HIS A 327 23.27 -2.09 -51.01
N GLY A 328 24.45 -2.70 -51.14
CA GLY A 328 25.75 -2.06 -50.87
C GLY A 328 25.98 -1.69 -49.40
N ARG A 329 25.15 -2.19 -48.48
CA ARG A 329 25.22 -1.90 -47.05
C ARG A 329 24.81 -3.12 -46.22
N PRO A 330 25.32 -3.25 -44.99
CA PRO A 330 25.02 -4.41 -44.16
C PRO A 330 23.58 -4.42 -43.65
N ALA A 331 23.07 -5.60 -43.33
CA ALA A 331 21.68 -5.83 -42.95
C ALA A 331 21.33 -5.18 -41.60
N GLY A 332 20.34 -4.28 -41.62
CA GLY A 332 19.83 -3.66 -40.41
C GLY A 332 19.10 -4.64 -39.48
N LEU A 333 18.99 -4.29 -38.20
CA LEU A 333 18.37 -5.11 -37.15
C LEU A 333 16.98 -5.66 -37.51
N ARG A 334 16.16 -4.88 -38.21
CA ARG A 334 14.80 -5.30 -38.62
C ARG A 334 14.82 -6.41 -39.67
N ILE A 335 15.82 -6.42 -40.55
CA ILE A 335 15.97 -7.42 -41.60
C ILE A 335 16.38 -8.75 -40.96
N LEU A 336 17.40 -8.74 -40.09
CA LEU A 336 17.81 -9.91 -39.32
C LEU A 336 16.66 -10.49 -38.47
N GLN A 337 15.85 -9.63 -37.84
CA GLN A 337 14.65 -10.08 -37.09
C GLN A 337 13.62 -10.77 -37.98
N ARG A 338 13.37 -10.22 -39.18
CA ARG A 338 12.35 -10.72 -40.11
C ARG A 338 12.78 -12.04 -40.73
N GLU A 339 14.00 -12.10 -41.27
CA GLU A 339 14.50 -13.29 -41.97
C GLU A 339 14.75 -14.45 -41.00
N MET A 340 15.37 -14.20 -39.84
CA MET A 340 15.70 -15.26 -38.88
C MET A 340 14.56 -15.58 -37.89
N ARG A 341 13.48 -14.79 -37.90
CA ARG A 341 12.33 -14.86 -36.96
C ARG A 341 12.75 -14.82 -35.48
N ILE A 342 13.69 -13.94 -35.15
CA ILE A 342 14.26 -13.80 -33.80
C ILE A 342 13.81 -12.51 -33.11
N GLY A 343 13.87 -12.50 -31.78
CA GLY A 343 13.58 -11.31 -30.97
C GLY A 343 14.69 -10.26 -31.01
N GLN A 344 14.35 -9.03 -30.62
CA GLN A 344 15.23 -7.85 -30.72
C GLN A 344 16.58 -8.00 -30.01
N GLN A 345 16.60 -8.50 -28.77
CA GLN A 345 17.85 -8.66 -28.01
C GLN A 345 18.82 -9.65 -28.67
N ARG A 346 18.28 -10.71 -29.29
CA ARG A 346 19.10 -11.69 -29.99
C ARG A 346 19.64 -11.13 -31.31
N ALA A 347 18.82 -10.38 -32.05
CA ALA A 347 19.27 -9.67 -33.25
C ALA A 347 20.36 -8.63 -32.94
N GLN A 348 20.26 -7.91 -31.82
CA GLN A 348 21.31 -6.98 -31.37
C GLN A 348 22.61 -7.71 -31.04
N ARG A 349 22.55 -8.85 -30.35
CA ARG A 349 23.73 -9.66 -30.04
C ARG A 349 24.42 -10.20 -31.31
N ILE A 350 23.63 -10.73 -32.24
CA ILE A 350 24.14 -11.24 -33.53
C ILE A 350 24.76 -10.09 -34.33
N ARG A 351 24.14 -8.91 -34.36
CA ARG A 351 24.70 -7.73 -35.04
C ARG A 351 26.06 -7.33 -34.45
N ALA A 352 26.16 -7.27 -33.12
CA ALA A 352 27.42 -6.96 -32.45
C ALA A 352 28.51 -8.02 -32.73
N GLN A 353 28.15 -9.30 -32.89
CA GLN A 353 29.09 -10.36 -33.28
C GLN A 353 29.52 -10.24 -34.76
N LEU A 354 28.62 -9.83 -35.65
CA LEU A 354 28.96 -9.56 -37.06
C LEU A 354 29.89 -8.36 -37.21
N ASP A 355 29.59 -7.25 -36.52
CA ASP A 355 30.40 -6.03 -36.57
C ASP A 355 31.84 -6.29 -36.06
N ARG A 356 31.99 -7.03 -34.94
CA ARG A 356 33.32 -7.46 -34.46
C ARG A 356 34.07 -8.37 -35.45
N ALA A 357 33.36 -9.23 -36.16
CA ALA A 357 33.97 -10.11 -37.16
C ALA A 357 34.47 -9.33 -38.38
N THR A 358 33.81 -8.22 -38.72
CA THR A 358 34.25 -7.31 -39.78
C THR A 358 35.44 -6.46 -39.35
N GLU A 359 35.46 -5.99 -38.09
CA GLU A 359 36.57 -5.19 -37.53
C GLU A 359 37.86 -5.99 -37.33
N GLY A 360 37.75 -7.32 -37.13
CA GLY A 360 38.90 -8.20 -36.91
C GLY A 360 39.57 -8.75 -38.18
N ALA A 361 39.08 -8.43 -39.38
CA ALA A 361 39.68 -8.87 -40.62
C ALA A 361 40.82 -7.91 -41.03
N PRO A 362 42.10 -8.33 -41.03
CA PRO A 362 43.18 -7.50 -41.55
C PRO A 362 42.94 -7.25 -43.05
N SER A 363 42.92 -5.97 -43.44
CA SER A 363 42.75 -5.52 -44.83
C SER A 363 43.93 -5.90 -45.72
#